data_AF-A0A1I6I1S7-F1
#
_entry.id   AF-A0A1I6I1S7-F1
#
_cell.length_a   1.000
_cell.length_b   1.000
_cell.length_c   1.000
_cell.angle_alpha   90.00
_cell.angle_beta   90.00
_cell.angle_gamma   90.00
#
_symmetry.space_group_name_H-M   'P 1'
#
loop_
_entity.id
_entity.type
_entity.pdbx_description
1 polymer ?
#
loop_
_entity_poly.entity_id
_entity_poly.type
_entity_poly.pdbx_seq_one_letter_code
_entity_poly.pdbx_strand_id
1 'polypeptide(L)'
;MSGDGSAAEGTDDDASADSPGPPVSEEGWERKTVAYRGISRRLAAHYLRNLGGELVGTDDPAEATRVDGDGWRVTLSAEKVTAAAAIRLTEVTAEFAGDPEVLAELLPKYRQKAMRAGG
;
A
#
# COMPACT_ATOMS: atom_id res chain seq x y z
N MET A 1 5.25 2.77 63.35
CA MET A 1 3.83 3.16 63.32
C MET A 1 3.78 4.63 62.97
N SER A 2 3.35 4.94 61.75
CA SER A 2 2.67 6.18 61.34
C SER A 2 2.11 5.89 59.96
N GLY A 3 0.85 5.47 59.93
CA GLY A 3 0.05 5.47 58.72
C GLY A 3 -0.51 6.87 58.53
N ASP A 4 -0.54 7.31 57.29
CA ASP A 4 -1.39 8.41 56.85
C ASP A 4 -2.10 7.91 55.59
N GLY A 5 -3.42 7.74 55.73
CA GLY A 5 -4.31 7.49 54.62
C GLY A 5 -4.94 8.81 54.21
N SER A 6 -4.96 9.08 52.91
CA SER A 6 -5.92 10.02 52.34
C SER A 6 -6.32 9.57 50.95
N ALA A 7 -7.62 9.38 50.81
CA ALA A 7 -8.34 9.04 49.60
C ALA A 7 -8.56 10.28 48.73
N ALA A 8 -8.70 10.08 47.42
CA ALA A 8 -9.85 10.55 46.64
C ALA A 8 -9.68 10.20 45.16
N GLU A 9 -10.81 9.85 44.57
CA GLU A 9 -11.06 9.37 43.22
C GLU A 9 -10.98 10.49 42.15
N GLY A 10 -11.05 10.05 40.88
CA GLY A 10 -11.23 10.87 39.69
C GLY A 10 -10.00 10.76 38.77
N THR A 11 -10.11 10.55 37.46
CA THR A 11 -11.23 10.63 36.55
C THR A 11 -10.78 9.88 35.29
N ASP A 12 -11.75 9.21 34.69
CA ASP A 12 -11.95 8.96 33.28
C ASP A 12 -10.95 9.65 32.33
N ASP A 13 -10.31 8.89 31.44
CA ASP A 13 -10.26 9.28 30.03
C ASP A 13 -9.98 8.04 29.18
N ASP A 14 -11.08 7.45 28.74
CA ASP A 14 -11.16 6.61 27.55
C ASP A 14 -10.71 7.43 26.34
N ALA A 15 -9.41 7.48 26.08
CA ALA A 15 -8.87 8.16 24.90
C ALA A 15 -7.67 7.41 24.34
N SER A 16 -7.96 6.29 23.68
CA SER A 16 -7.13 5.80 22.56
C SER A 16 -8.01 5.07 21.55
N ALA A 17 -9.12 5.70 21.18
CA ALA A 17 -9.89 5.36 20.00
C ALA A 17 -9.85 6.54 19.02
N ASP A 18 -8.66 6.95 18.57
CA ASP A 18 -8.50 7.68 17.30
C ASP A 18 -7.06 7.56 16.78
N SER A 19 -6.62 6.32 16.55
CA SER A 19 -5.81 6.14 15.35
C SER A 19 -6.82 5.79 14.28
N PRO A 20 -6.96 6.56 13.18
CA PRO A 20 -7.69 6.06 12.03
C PRO A 20 -7.00 4.77 11.62
N GLY A 21 -7.58 3.65 12.01
CA GLY A 21 -7.15 2.33 11.59
C GLY A 21 -7.07 2.35 10.07
N PRO A 22 -6.12 1.62 9.45
CA PRO A 22 -6.03 1.55 8.00
C PRO A 22 -7.43 1.29 7.43
N PRO A 23 -7.82 1.95 6.34
CA PRO A 23 -9.21 1.97 5.88
C PRO A 23 -9.74 0.55 5.83
N VAL A 24 -10.85 0.33 6.54
CA VAL A 24 -11.61 -0.92 6.66
C VAL A 24 -11.37 -1.80 5.43
N SER A 25 -10.48 -2.77 5.59
CA SER A 25 -10.29 -3.79 4.56
C SER A 25 -11.59 -4.58 4.58
N GLU A 26 -12.32 -4.57 3.47
CA GLU A 26 -13.56 -5.33 3.30
C GLU A 26 -13.32 -6.75 3.84
N GLU A 27 -14.23 -7.25 4.70
CA GLU A 27 -13.99 -8.48 5.47
C GLU A 27 -13.57 -9.63 4.55
N GLY A 28 -12.36 -10.16 4.76
CA GLY A 28 -11.78 -11.23 3.93
C GLY A 28 -10.71 -10.77 2.92
N TRP A 29 -10.47 -9.46 2.77
CA TRP A 29 -9.40 -8.97 1.89
C TRP A 29 -7.99 -9.19 2.47
N GLU A 30 -7.10 -9.72 1.65
CA GLU A 30 -5.69 -9.85 1.96
C GLU A 30 -4.89 -8.64 1.47
N ARG A 31 -3.73 -8.40 2.10
CA ARG A 31 -2.76 -7.40 1.64
C ARG A 31 -1.47 -8.04 1.19
N LYS A 32 -0.92 -7.55 0.08
CA LYS A 32 0.39 -7.97 -0.44
C LYS A 32 1.15 -6.75 -0.94
N THR A 33 2.41 -6.64 -0.58
CA THR A 33 3.27 -5.53 -1.03
C THR A 33 4.33 -6.06 -1.98
N VAL A 34 4.57 -5.31 -3.07
CA VAL A 34 5.62 -5.62 -4.03
C VAL A 34 6.35 -4.33 -4.41
N ALA A 35 7.68 -4.34 -4.35
CA ALA A 35 8.52 -3.21 -4.72
C ALA A 35 9.35 -3.55 -5.96
N TYR A 36 9.47 -2.57 -6.88
CA TYR A 36 10.24 -2.69 -8.10
C TYR A 36 11.20 -1.52 -8.25
N ARG A 37 12.46 -1.85 -8.53
CA ARG A 37 13.52 -0.88 -8.79
C ARG A 37 13.70 -0.69 -10.29
N GLY A 38 14.00 0.54 -10.69
CA GLY A 38 14.30 0.89 -12.08
C GLY A 38 13.06 1.08 -12.97
N ILE A 39 11.85 1.07 -12.39
CA ILE A 39 10.60 1.42 -13.10
C ILE A 39 10.03 2.75 -12.60
N SER A 40 9.13 3.34 -13.38
CA SER A 40 8.40 4.55 -12.99
C SER A 40 6.99 4.22 -12.49
N ARG A 41 6.45 5.10 -11.63
CA ARG A 41 5.05 5.03 -11.17
C ARG A 41 4.06 4.99 -12.34
N ARG A 42 4.33 5.79 -13.38
CA ARG A 42 3.60 5.80 -14.65
C ARG A 42 3.48 4.41 -15.25
N LEU A 43 4.57 3.65 -15.30
CA LEU A 43 4.59 2.31 -15.88
C LEU A 43 3.80 1.31 -15.01
N ALA A 44 3.99 1.37 -13.68
CA ALA A 44 3.24 0.55 -12.74
C ALA A 44 1.72 0.79 -12.87
N ALA A 45 1.29 2.05 -12.85
CA ALA A 45 -0.11 2.44 -13.03
C ALA A 45 -0.66 1.99 -14.40
N HIS A 46 0.13 2.12 -15.47
CA HIS A 46 -0.26 1.64 -16.79
C HIS A 46 -0.49 0.12 -16.82
N TYR A 47 0.32 -0.66 -16.13
CA TYR A 47 0.13 -2.11 -16.04
C TYR A 47 -1.12 -2.48 -15.25
N LEU A 48 -1.39 -1.81 -14.14
CA LEU A 48 -2.60 -2.04 -13.36
C LEU A 48 -3.86 -1.72 -14.16
N ARG A 49 -3.83 -0.67 -14.98
CA ARG A 49 -4.94 -0.38 -15.91
C ARG A 49 -5.16 -1.48 -16.94
N ASN A 50 -4.09 -2.04 -17.51
CA ASN A 50 -4.19 -3.16 -18.45
C ASN A 50 -4.69 -4.45 -17.79
N LEU A 51 -4.66 -4.53 -16.45
CA LEU A 51 -5.22 -5.63 -15.67
C LEU A 51 -6.67 -5.37 -15.24
N GLY A 52 -7.31 -4.31 -15.74
CA GLY A 52 -8.70 -3.95 -15.43
C GLY A 52 -8.85 -2.94 -14.29
N GLY A 53 -7.76 -2.30 -13.86
CA GLY A 53 -7.82 -1.23 -12.86
C GLY A 53 -8.15 0.14 -13.45
N GLU A 54 -8.71 1.00 -12.63
CA GLU A 54 -8.98 2.41 -12.94
C GLU A 54 -8.26 3.33 -11.97
N LEU A 55 -7.74 4.45 -12.48
CA LEU A 55 -7.02 5.43 -11.66
C LEU A 55 -8.03 6.19 -10.80
N VAL A 56 -7.73 6.33 -9.51
CA VAL A 56 -8.57 7.07 -8.57
C VAL A 56 -7.89 8.38 -8.22
N GLY A 57 -8.60 9.51 -8.39
CA GLY A 57 -8.13 10.84 -8.02
C GLY A 57 -7.22 11.53 -9.05
N THR A 58 -6.89 10.88 -10.17
CA THR A 58 -6.15 11.48 -11.29
C THR A 58 -6.35 10.71 -12.58
N ASP A 59 -6.31 11.40 -13.72
CA ASP A 59 -6.29 10.79 -15.05
C ASP A 59 -4.86 10.54 -15.56
N ASP A 60 -3.85 11.15 -14.94
CA ASP A 60 -2.44 10.97 -15.35
C ASP A 60 -1.80 9.77 -14.61
N PRO A 61 -1.37 8.72 -15.33
CA PRO A 61 -0.69 7.59 -14.71
C PRO A 61 0.60 7.98 -13.99
N ALA A 62 1.25 9.09 -14.37
CA ALA A 62 2.46 9.54 -13.67
C ALA A 62 2.17 10.04 -12.25
N GLU A 63 0.97 10.54 -11.99
CA GLU A 63 0.51 11.05 -10.69
C GLU A 63 -0.34 10.03 -9.92
N ALA A 64 -0.63 8.87 -10.51
CA ALA A 64 -1.46 7.84 -9.90
C ALA A 64 -0.88 7.32 -8.58
N THR A 65 -1.60 7.57 -7.49
CA THR A 65 -1.30 7.03 -6.15
C THR A 65 -2.24 5.89 -5.77
N ARG A 66 -3.36 5.72 -6.48
CA ARG A 66 -4.34 4.67 -6.24
C ARG A 66 -4.96 4.17 -7.53
N VAL A 67 -5.14 2.85 -7.60
CA VAL A 67 -5.83 2.15 -8.69
C VAL A 67 -6.81 1.15 -8.07
N ASP A 68 -8.09 1.25 -8.43
CA ASP A 68 -9.14 0.32 -7.98
C ASP A 68 -9.55 -0.57 -9.14
N GLY A 69 -9.77 -1.85 -8.89
CA GLY A 69 -10.26 -2.83 -9.87
C GLY A 69 -11.29 -3.75 -9.24
N ASP A 70 -11.75 -4.74 -10.01
CA ASP A 70 -12.81 -5.65 -9.55
C ASP A 70 -12.30 -6.62 -8.47
N GLY A 71 -12.73 -6.41 -7.23
CA GLY A 71 -12.28 -7.20 -6.07
C GLY A 71 -10.85 -6.89 -5.60
N TRP A 72 -10.25 -5.78 -6.03
CA TRP A 72 -8.92 -5.37 -5.59
C TRP A 72 -8.66 -3.86 -5.67
N ARG A 73 -7.66 -3.42 -4.91
CA ARG A 73 -7.15 -2.06 -4.84
C ARG A 73 -5.64 -2.08 -4.75
N VAL A 74 -4.99 -1.10 -5.35
CA VAL A 74 -3.56 -0.86 -5.24
C VAL A 74 -3.27 0.57 -4.85
N THR A 75 -2.45 0.74 -3.82
CA THR A 75 -1.79 2.00 -3.51
C THR A 75 -0.38 2.00 -4.12
N LEU A 76 -0.02 3.10 -4.77
CA LEU A 76 1.29 3.29 -5.40
C LEU A 76 2.07 4.41 -4.71
N SER A 77 3.29 4.09 -4.31
CA SER A 77 4.28 5.07 -3.87
C SER A 77 5.56 4.94 -4.69
N ALA A 78 6.28 6.05 -4.84
CA ALA A 78 7.53 6.07 -5.60
C ALA A 78 8.56 6.93 -4.88
N GLU A 79 9.76 6.39 -4.72
CA GLU A 79 10.86 7.02 -4.00
C GLU A 79 12.20 6.84 -4.71
N LYS A 80 13.18 7.68 -4.36
CA LYS A 80 14.55 7.56 -4.86
C LYS A 80 15.38 6.81 -3.82
N VAL A 81 15.79 5.59 -4.16
CA VAL A 81 16.63 4.75 -3.30
C VAL A 81 18.07 4.69 -3.81
N THR A 82 19.01 4.52 -2.89
CA THR A 82 20.43 4.31 -3.24
C THR A 82 20.68 2.82 -3.42
N ALA A 83 21.09 2.43 -4.62
CA ALA A 83 21.60 1.11 -4.94
C ALA A 83 23.12 1.03 -4.74
N ALA A 84 23.72 -0.11 -5.07
CA ALA A 84 25.17 -0.30 -4.99
C ALA A 84 25.93 0.82 -5.73
N ALA A 85 27.12 1.16 -5.22
CA ALA A 85 28.01 2.18 -5.79
C ALA A 85 27.39 3.58 -5.97
N ALA A 86 26.52 4.00 -5.04
CA ALA A 86 25.89 5.33 -4.99
C ALA A 86 24.93 5.66 -6.16
N ILE A 87 24.52 4.66 -6.95
CA ILE A 87 23.54 4.84 -8.03
C ILE A 87 22.16 5.10 -7.41
N ARG A 88 21.49 6.19 -7.78
CA ARG A 88 20.11 6.46 -7.37
C ARG A 88 19.13 5.85 -8.36
N LEU A 89 18.30 4.93 -7.87
CA LEU A 89 17.23 4.31 -8.65
C LEU A 89 15.88 4.81 -8.15
N THR A 90 14.91 4.88 -9.06
CA THR A 90 13.51 4.97 -8.64
C THR A 90 13.07 3.59 -8.15
N GLU A 91 12.49 3.54 -6.96
CA GLU A 91 11.76 2.39 -6.46
C GLU A 91 10.29 2.74 -6.43
N VAL A 92 9.46 1.84 -6.95
CA VAL A 92 8.01 1.96 -6.91
C VAL A 92 7.49 0.81 -6.04
N THR A 93 6.72 1.17 -5.01
CA THR A 93 6.06 0.22 -4.14
C THR A 93 4.58 0.18 -4.47
N ALA A 94 4.08 -1.03 -4.70
CA ALA A 94 2.68 -1.31 -4.97
C ALA A 94 2.12 -2.15 -3.82
N GLU A 95 1.15 -1.60 -3.12
CA GLU A 95 0.45 -2.23 -2.00
C GLU A 95 -0.93 -2.68 -2.47
N PHE A 96 -1.08 -3.98 -2.66
CA PHE A 96 -2.32 -4.63 -3.07
C PHE A 96 -3.17 -4.92 -1.84
N ALA A 97 -4.47 -4.66 -1.94
CA ALA A 97 -5.50 -5.09 -1.01
C ALA A 97 -6.68 -5.65 -1.83
N GLY A 98 -7.23 -6.80 -1.50
CA GLY A 98 -8.31 -7.39 -2.29
C GLY A 98 -8.61 -8.82 -1.91
N ASP A 99 -9.57 -9.43 -2.61
CA ASP A 99 -9.94 -10.82 -2.42
C ASP A 99 -8.75 -11.75 -2.67
N PRO A 100 -8.50 -12.75 -1.80
CA PRO A 100 -7.32 -13.61 -1.90
C PRO A 100 -7.25 -14.37 -3.23
N GLU A 101 -8.40 -14.81 -3.76
CA GLU A 101 -8.50 -15.49 -5.05
C GLU A 101 -8.16 -14.56 -6.21
N VAL A 102 -8.67 -13.32 -6.17
CA VAL A 102 -8.40 -12.28 -7.16
C VAL A 102 -6.91 -11.88 -7.14
N LEU A 103 -6.35 -11.68 -5.94
CA LEU A 103 -4.92 -11.37 -5.78
C LEU A 103 -4.02 -12.52 -6.23
N ALA A 104 -4.41 -13.77 -6.01
CA ALA A 104 -3.67 -14.95 -6.45
C ALA A 104 -3.55 -15.01 -7.98
N GLU A 105 -4.56 -14.54 -8.71
CA GLU A 105 -4.48 -14.41 -10.17
C GLU A 105 -3.74 -13.15 -10.64
N LEU A 106 -3.92 -12.04 -9.93
CA LEU A 106 -3.43 -10.73 -10.35
C LEU A 106 -1.92 -10.57 -10.13
N LEU A 107 -1.42 -11.01 -8.97
CA LEU A 107 -0.01 -10.82 -8.59
C LEU A 107 0.98 -11.53 -9.54
N PRO A 108 0.75 -12.77 -10.00
CA PRO A 108 1.61 -13.39 -11.01
C PRO A 108 1.63 -12.60 -12.32
N LYS A 109 0.49 -12.10 -12.79
CA LYS A 109 0.38 -11.31 -14.03
C LYS A 109 1.14 -9.98 -13.89
N TYR A 110 1.00 -9.32 -12.75
CA TYR A 110 1.73 -8.08 -12.45
C TYR A 110 3.25 -8.31 -12.35
N ARG A 111 3.68 -9.36 -11.64
CA ARG A 111 5.10 -9.72 -11.46
C ARG A 111 5.78 -10.18 -12.75
N GLN A 112 5.10 -10.96 -13.59
CA GLN A 112 5.68 -11.48 -14.82
C GLN A 112 6.08 -10.36 -15.80
N LYS A 113 5.30 -9.29 -15.86
CA LYS A 113 5.56 -8.16 -16.76
C LYS A 113 6.72 -7.28 -16.29
N ALA A 114 6.94 -7.18 -14.98
CA ALA A 114 8.06 -6.45 -14.40
C ALA A 114 9.41 -7.14 -14.62
N MET A 115 9.44 -8.47 -14.76
CA MET A 115 10.69 -9.25 -14.98
C MET A 115 11.13 -9.29 -16.45
N ARG A 116 10.21 -9.13 -17.41
CA ARG A 116 10.50 -9.29 -18.86
C ARG A 116 11.09 -8.06 -19.54
N ALA A 117 11.27 -6.96 -18.81
CA ALA A 117 11.94 -5.75 -19.29
C ALA A 117 13.41 -5.65 -18.83
N GLY A 118 13.91 -6.65 -18.11
CA GLY A 118 15.28 -6.71 -17.58
C GLY A 118 16.02 -8.00 -17.99
N GLY A 119 15.85 -8.43 -19.24
CA GLY A 119 16.72 -9.41 -19.90
C GLY A 119 17.61 -8.72 -20.91
#